data_AF-A0A3D5Z4V0-F1
#
_entry.id   AF-A0A3D5Z4V0-F1
#
_cell.length_a   1.000
_cell.length_b   1.000
_cell.length_c   1.000
_cell.angle_alpha   90.00
_cell.angle_beta   90.00
_cell.angle_gamma   90.00
#
_symmetry.space_group_name_H-M   'P 1'
#
loop_
_entity.id
_entity.type
_entity.pdbx_description
1 polymer ?
#
loop_
_entity_poly.entity_id
_entity_poly.type
_entity_poly.pdbx_seq_one_letter_code
_entity_poly.pdbx_strand_id
1 'polypeptide(L)'
;MKQNQIEKLGRRQFLSKSFIVGTSCCLGCNAIFPNIGLANESQQTISFHDRISKNTGMTYDQVFAFAYRDAILPQLIELSNELGRDKLIGMLKKATDKVCSQPDYESRLSSTMPKEFWSNVLDIQVLENTASTRIYKITNCLWAKVFREAKAEDIGYALVCYGDYAIAKTNNKTLERDKTLMQGNDCCMLKWTKSG
;
A
#
# COMPACT_ATOMS: atom_id res chain seq x y z
N MET A 1 53.13 7.98 -25.49
CA MET A 1 54.21 8.37 -24.56
C MET A 1 53.75 9.60 -23.79
N LYS A 2 53.65 9.48 -22.45
CA LYS A 2 53.56 10.56 -21.42
C LYS A 2 52.37 11.54 -21.49
N GLN A 3 51.71 11.99 -20.42
CA GLN A 3 51.55 11.60 -19.01
C GLN A 3 50.46 12.54 -18.46
N ASN A 4 49.68 12.03 -17.50
CA ASN A 4 48.70 12.73 -16.66
C ASN A 4 49.04 14.18 -16.27
N GLN A 5 48.02 15.04 -16.18
CA GLN A 5 47.73 15.85 -14.99
C GLN A 5 46.21 16.01 -14.78
N ILE A 6 45.64 15.13 -13.96
CA ILE A 6 44.35 15.38 -13.31
C ILE A 6 44.66 16.32 -12.13
N GLU A 7 44.31 17.59 -12.28
CA GLU A 7 44.41 18.56 -11.19
C GLU A 7 43.48 18.16 -10.05
N LYS A 8 44.06 17.99 -8.85
CA LYS A 8 43.33 17.83 -7.59
C LYS A 8 42.60 19.14 -7.29
N LEU A 9 41.35 19.25 -7.73
CA LEU A 9 40.46 20.31 -7.27
C LEU A 9 40.20 20.15 -5.77
N GLY A 10 40.61 21.17 -5.01
CA GLY A 10 40.49 21.19 -3.55
C GLY A 10 39.03 21.25 -3.11
N ARG A 11 38.72 20.55 -2.02
CA ARG A 11 37.38 20.43 -1.37
C ARG A 11 36.63 21.77 -1.20
N ARG A 12 37.36 22.89 -1.11
CA ARG A 12 36.81 24.26 -0.98
C ARG A 12 36.28 24.84 -2.31
N GLN A 13 36.84 24.48 -3.46
CA GLN A 13 36.38 24.96 -4.78
C GLN A 13 35.11 24.22 -5.27
N PHE A 14 34.89 22.99 -4.80
CA PHE A 14 33.64 22.27 -5.06
C PHE A 14 32.45 22.86 -4.29
N LEU A 15 32.69 23.31 -3.05
CA LEU A 15 31.66 23.95 -2.23
C LEU A 15 31.32 25.36 -2.72
N SER A 16 32.29 26.14 -3.22
CA SER A 16 31.98 27.49 -3.72
C SER A 16 31.18 27.50 -5.03
N LYS A 17 31.27 26.46 -5.86
CA LYS A 17 30.50 26.35 -7.11
C LYS A 17 29.14 25.65 -6.94
N SER A 18 28.88 25.02 -5.80
CA SER A 18 27.61 24.29 -5.55
C SER A 18 26.61 25.06 -4.68
N PHE A 19 26.94 26.26 -4.20
CA PHE A 19 26.11 27.04 -3.27
C PHE A 19 25.40 28.28 -3.87
N ILE A 20 25.24 28.34 -5.20
CA ILE A 20 24.40 29.37 -5.86
C ILE A 20 23.22 28.69 -6.57
N VAL A 21 22.46 27.87 -5.85
CA VAL A 21 21.07 27.47 -6.23
C VAL A 21 20.17 27.32 -4.98
N GLY A 22 20.72 27.16 -3.77
CA GLY A 22 19.93 26.86 -2.57
C GLY A 22 19.50 28.04 -1.68
N THR A 23 19.90 29.28 -1.96
CA THR A 23 19.72 30.42 -1.02
C THR A 23 18.97 31.61 -1.60
N SER A 24 18.34 31.50 -2.77
CA SER A 24 17.53 32.58 -3.35
C SER A 24 16.03 32.46 -3.10
N CYS A 25 15.55 31.46 -2.36
CA CYS A 25 14.12 31.26 -2.13
C CYS A 25 13.58 31.84 -0.81
N CYS A 26 14.43 32.40 0.07
CA CYS A 26 14.01 32.82 1.42
C CYS A 26 14.10 34.32 1.71
N LEU A 27 14.38 35.20 0.74
CA LEU A 27 14.46 36.65 1.00
C LEU A 27 13.71 37.53 -0.02
N GLY A 28 12.68 37.00 -0.72
CA GLY A 28 12.05 37.72 -1.83
C GLY A 28 10.55 37.56 -2.07
N CYS A 29 9.79 36.91 -1.20
CA CYS A 29 8.34 36.70 -1.41
C CYS A 29 7.47 37.30 -0.30
N ASN A 30 7.67 38.58 0.05
CA ASN A 30 6.73 39.33 0.89
C ASN A 30 5.43 39.74 0.17
N ALA A 31 5.26 39.40 -1.11
CA ALA A 31 4.13 39.85 -1.93
C ALA A 31 3.15 38.73 -2.36
N ILE A 32 3.36 37.47 -1.96
CA ILE A 32 2.53 36.33 -2.42
C ILE A 32 1.65 35.72 -1.31
N PHE A 33 1.83 36.12 -0.04
CA PHE A 33 0.93 35.77 1.05
C PHE A 33 0.38 37.02 1.75
N PRO A 34 -0.73 37.62 1.29
CA PRO A 34 -1.38 38.64 2.08
C PRO A 34 -2.02 37.96 3.29
N ASN A 35 -1.56 38.33 4.49
CA ASN A 35 -2.14 37.98 5.79
C ASN A 35 -2.20 36.49 6.15
N ILE A 36 -1.04 35.88 6.43
CA ILE A 36 -0.97 35.06 7.66
C ILE A 36 -0.70 36.05 8.78
N GLY A 37 -1.78 36.58 9.36
CA GLY A 37 -1.67 37.33 10.60
C GLY A 37 -0.91 36.47 11.59
N LEU A 38 0.26 36.94 12.02
CA LEU A 38 0.93 36.49 13.22
C LEU A 38 0.04 36.90 14.40
N ALA A 39 -1.06 36.18 14.57
CA ALA A 39 -1.72 36.10 15.85
C ALA A 39 -0.71 35.44 16.79
N ASN A 40 -0.24 36.23 17.77
CA ASN A 40 0.39 35.74 18.97
C ASN A 40 -0.64 34.91 19.76
N GLU A 41 -0.96 33.73 19.27
CA GLU A 41 -1.35 32.63 20.14
C GLU A 41 -0.06 31.89 20.45
N SER A 42 0.24 31.72 21.74
CA SER A 42 1.26 30.80 22.19
C SER A 42 0.88 29.39 21.74
N GLN A 43 1.17 29.05 20.48
CA GLN A 43 1.02 27.72 19.95
C GLN A 43 2.04 26.87 20.69
N GLN A 44 1.56 26.21 21.73
CA GLN A 44 2.24 25.08 22.33
C GLN A 44 2.55 24.12 21.17
N THR A 45 3.81 24.05 20.78
CA THR A 45 4.22 23.33 19.57
C THR A 45 3.97 21.85 19.78
N ILE A 46 2.82 21.37 19.31
CA ILE A 46 2.46 19.96 19.35
C ILE A 46 3.57 19.20 18.61
N SER A 47 4.15 18.19 19.28
CA SER A 47 5.25 17.43 18.71
C SER A 47 4.80 16.72 17.42
N PHE A 48 5.73 16.46 16.50
CA PHE A 48 5.40 15.72 15.28
C PHE A 48 4.78 14.35 15.61
N HIS A 49 5.30 13.67 16.64
CA HIS A 49 4.78 12.39 17.12
C HIS A 49 3.30 12.49 17.53
N ASP A 50 2.93 13.54 18.25
CA ASP A 50 1.54 13.76 18.67
C ASP A 50 0.65 14.12 17.48
N ARG A 51 1.18 14.84 16.48
CA ARG A 51 0.43 15.16 15.26
C ARG A 51 0.12 13.93 14.42
N ILE A 52 1.07 13.02 14.23
CA ILE A 52 0.87 11.79 13.44
C ILE A 52 0.02 10.75 14.17
N SER A 53 -0.11 10.86 15.49
CA SER A 53 -0.97 10.00 16.30
C SER A 53 -2.44 10.46 16.33
N LYS A 54 -2.76 11.61 15.71
CA LYS A 54 -4.14 12.11 15.66
C LYS A 54 -5.02 11.23 14.77
N ASN A 55 -6.23 10.95 15.24
CA ASN A 55 -7.26 10.32 14.42
C ASN A 55 -7.67 11.27 13.29
N THR A 56 -7.68 10.76 12.05
CA THR A 56 -8.05 11.54 10.85
C THR A 56 -9.56 11.75 10.71
N GLY A 57 -10.38 10.99 11.45
CA GLY A 57 -11.84 10.97 11.31
C GLY A 57 -12.34 10.27 10.04
N MET A 58 -11.46 9.60 9.29
CA MET A 58 -11.83 8.91 8.06
C MET A 58 -12.63 7.63 8.36
N THR A 59 -13.67 7.38 7.57
CA THR A 59 -14.35 6.08 7.55
C THR A 59 -13.47 5.01 6.88
N TYR A 60 -13.77 3.73 7.09
CA TYR A 60 -13.06 2.64 6.41
C TYR A 60 -13.13 2.78 4.88
N ASP A 61 -14.29 3.13 4.32
CA ASP A 61 -14.46 3.38 2.89
C ASP A 61 -13.52 4.50 2.40
N GLN A 62 -13.42 5.61 3.15
CA GLN A 62 -12.49 6.70 2.82
C GLN A 62 -11.02 6.27 2.91
N VAL A 63 -10.64 5.47 3.92
CA VAL A 63 -9.27 4.96 4.06
C VAL A 63 -8.89 4.08 2.87
N PHE A 64 -9.79 3.20 2.44
CA PHE A 64 -9.53 2.30 1.31
C PHE A 64 -9.56 3.02 -0.03
N ALA A 65 -10.49 3.95 -0.21
CA ALA A 65 -10.50 4.86 -1.34
C ALA A 65 -9.16 5.60 -1.47
N PHE A 66 -8.71 6.24 -0.38
CA PHE A 66 -7.41 6.93 -0.36
C PHE A 66 -6.27 5.97 -0.70
N ALA A 67 -6.14 4.85 0.01
CA ALA A 67 -5.00 3.95 -0.12
C ALA A 67 -4.93 3.24 -1.48
N TYR A 68 -6.08 2.84 -2.03
CA TYR A 68 -6.12 2.03 -3.25
C TYR A 68 -6.53 2.84 -4.49
N ARG A 69 -7.73 3.45 -4.48
CA ARG A 69 -8.28 4.16 -5.64
C ARG A 69 -7.47 5.41 -5.98
N ASP A 70 -7.13 6.19 -4.97
CA ASP A 70 -6.59 7.53 -5.20
C ASP A 70 -5.05 7.54 -5.15
N ALA A 71 -4.42 6.65 -4.36
CA ALA A 71 -2.97 6.67 -4.16
C ALA A 71 -2.15 5.69 -5.00
N ILE A 72 -2.62 4.46 -5.27
CA ILE A 72 -1.80 3.42 -5.94
C ILE A 72 -2.36 2.96 -7.29
N LEU A 73 -3.68 2.90 -7.45
CA LEU A 73 -4.29 2.42 -8.69
C LEU A 73 -3.95 3.27 -9.91
N PRO A 74 -3.91 4.62 -9.86
CA PRO A 74 -3.55 5.42 -11.02
C PRO A 74 -2.16 5.08 -11.57
N GLN A 75 -1.18 4.88 -10.67
CA GLN A 75 0.18 4.52 -11.05
C GLN A 75 0.24 3.10 -11.63
N LEU A 76 -0.51 2.15 -11.05
CA LEU A 76 -0.58 0.79 -11.60
C LEU A 76 -1.28 0.77 -12.97
N ILE A 77 -2.26 1.63 -13.20
CA ILE A 77 -2.92 1.77 -14.51
C ILE A 77 -1.94 2.34 -15.54
N GLU A 78 -1.18 3.38 -15.22
CA GLU A 78 -0.17 3.91 -16.15
C GLU A 78 0.92 2.89 -16.45
N LEU A 79 1.43 2.18 -15.43
CA LEU A 79 2.37 1.08 -15.64
C LEU A 79 1.77 -0.04 -16.50
N SER A 80 0.46 -0.29 -16.38
CA SER A 80 -0.25 -1.23 -17.23
C SER A 80 -0.27 -0.78 -18.70
N ASN A 81 -0.42 0.51 -18.96
CA ASN A 81 -0.44 1.07 -20.31
C ASN A 81 0.95 0.95 -20.97
N GLU A 82 2.02 1.12 -20.19
CA GLU A 82 3.40 0.99 -20.69
C GLU A 82 3.84 -0.47 -20.89
N LEU A 83 3.49 -1.36 -19.95
CA LEU A 83 3.99 -2.74 -19.93
C LEU A 83 3.07 -3.74 -20.64
N GLY A 84 1.81 -3.38 -20.84
CA GLY A 84 0.72 -4.29 -21.16
C GLY A 84 0.09 -4.92 -19.91
N ARG A 85 -1.24 -5.05 -19.92
CA ARG A 85 -2.04 -5.51 -18.76
C ARG A 85 -1.59 -6.86 -18.23
N ASP A 86 -1.52 -7.88 -19.09
CA ASP A 86 -1.17 -9.24 -18.70
C ASP A 86 0.21 -9.34 -18.05
N LYS A 87 1.16 -8.57 -18.58
CA LYS A 87 2.53 -8.52 -18.05
C LYS A 87 2.54 -7.91 -16.65
N LEU A 88 1.84 -6.79 -16.44
CA LEU A 88 1.70 -6.19 -15.11
C LEU A 88 1.05 -7.17 -14.13
N ILE A 89 -0.06 -7.81 -14.52
CA ILE A 89 -0.76 -8.79 -13.67
C ILE A 89 0.16 -9.94 -13.27
N GLY A 90 0.94 -10.49 -14.21
CA GLY A 90 1.92 -11.53 -13.92
C GLY A 90 3.02 -11.06 -12.95
N MET A 91 3.50 -9.83 -13.11
CA MET A 91 4.49 -9.23 -12.21
C MET A 91 3.92 -9.01 -10.80
N LEU A 92 2.69 -8.51 -10.69
CA LEU A 92 2.01 -8.31 -9.42
C LEU A 92 1.81 -9.64 -8.69
N LYS A 93 1.28 -10.68 -9.34
CA LYS A 93 1.13 -12.01 -8.73
C LYS A 93 2.46 -12.54 -8.17
N LYS A 94 3.54 -12.39 -8.94
CA LYS A 94 4.89 -12.80 -8.50
C LYS A 94 5.41 -11.97 -7.32
N ALA A 95 5.15 -10.67 -7.30
CA ALA A 95 5.53 -9.79 -6.20
C ALA A 95 4.72 -10.11 -4.93
N THR A 96 3.39 -10.25 -5.07
CA THR A 96 2.47 -10.65 -4.00
C THR A 96 2.88 -11.98 -3.38
N ASP A 97 3.15 -13.01 -4.21
CA ASP A 97 3.61 -14.32 -3.73
C ASP A 97 4.88 -14.20 -2.87
N LYS A 98 5.87 -13.42 -3.33
CA LYS A 98 7.11 -13.17 -2.59
C LYS A 98 6.87 -12.43 -1.27
N VAL A 99 6.03 -11.40 -1.27
CA VAL A 99 5.74 -10.59 -0.08
C VAL A 99 4.97 -11.41 0.95
N CYS A 100 3.91 -12.10 0.53
CA CYS A 100 3.07 -12.93 1.41
C CYS A 100 3.78 -14.19 1.90
N SER A 101 4.84 -14.64 1.21
CA SER A 101 5.67 -15.76 1.66
C SER A 101 6.72 -15.36 2.71
N GLN A 102 6.86 -14.08 3.05
CA GLN A 102 7.82 -13.66 4.08
C GLN A 102 7.44 -14.21 5.46
N PRO A 103 8.39 -14.71 6.27
CA PRO A 103 8.08 -15.32 7.57
C PRO A 103 7.36 -14.40 8.55
N ASP A 104 7.55 -13.08 8.45
CA ASP A 104 6.97 -12.06 9.31
C ASP A 104 5.73 -11.38 8.70
N TYR A 105 5.25 -11.82 7.53
CA TYR A 105 4.16 -11.15 6.83
C TYR A 105 2.89 -11.08 7.68
N GLU A 106 2.43 -12.22 8.20
CA GLU A 106 1.20 -12.31 9.00
C GLU A 106 1.34 -11.57 10.34
N SER A 107 2.50 -11.66 11.00
CA SER A 107 2.75 -10.97 12.27
C SER A 107 2.78 -9.45 12.07
N ARG A 108 3.47 -8.96 11.03
CA ARG A 108 3.49 -7.55 10.65
C ARG A 108 2.09 -7.02 10.36
N LEU A 109 1.32 -7.75 9.54
CA LEU A 109 -0.06 -7.38 9.22
C LEU A 109 -0.95 -7.31 10.47
N SER A 110 -0.91 -8.35 11.31
CA SER A 110 -1.72 -8.41 12.53
C SER A 110 -1.33 -7.36 13.57
N SER A 111 -0.06 -6.96 13.64
CA SER A 111 0.43 -5.94 14.58
C SER A 111 -0.02 -4.52 14.24
N THR A 112 -0.33 -4.25 12.97
CA THR A 112 -0.72 -2.91 12.49
C THR A 112 -2.24 -2.72 12.51
N MET A 113 -3.02 -3.79 12.35
CA MET A 113 -4.46 -3.70 12.21
C MET A 113 -5.16 -3.73 13.58
N PRO A 114 -6.02 -2.74 13.89
CA PRO A 114 -6.83 -2.79 15.11
C PRO A 114 -7.78 -4.00 15.07
N LYS A 115 -8.22 -4.45 16.24
CA LYS A 115 -9.01 -5.69 16.39
C LYS A 115 -10.29 -5.68 15.54
N GLU A 116 -10.94 -4.54 15.46
CA GLU A 116 -12.17 -4.30 14.73
C GLU A 116 -11.97 -4.12 13.21
N PHE A 117 -10.73 -4.04 12.73
CA PHE A 117 -10.45 -3.78 11.32
C PHE A 117 -11.19 -4.74 10.40
N TRP A 118 -10.99 -6.05 10.61
CA TRP A 118 -11.51 -7.10 9.74
C TRP A 118 -13.03 -7.11 9.63
N SER A 119 -13.75 -6.91 10.74
CA SER A 119 -15.22 -6.86 10.76
C SER A 119 -15.80 -5.61 10.08
N ASN A 120 -14.99 -4.57 9.88
CA ASN A 120 -15.43 -3.37 9.17
C ASN A 120 -15.11 -3.42 7.66
N VAL A 121 -14.26 -4.34 7.22
CA VAL A 121 -13.80 -4.41 5.82
C VAL A 121 -14.25 -5.68 5.09
N LEU A 122 -14.68 -6.71 5.83
CA LEU A 122 -15.17 -7.99 5.32
C LEU A 122 -16.38 -8.46 6.13
N ASP A 123 -17.40 -8.95 5.44
CA ASP A 123 -18.45 -9.77 6.05
C ASP A 123 -18.09 -11.24 5.88
N ILE A 124 -17.61 -11.87 6.96
CA ILE A 124 -17.12 -13.25 6.96
C ILE A 124 -18.13 -14.17 7.64
N GLN A 125 -18.62 -15.16 6.91
CA GLN A 125 -19.36 -16.29 7.45
C GLN A 125 -18.43 -17.50 7.57
N VAL A 126 -18.30 -18.05 8.78
CA VAL A 126 -17.57 -19.30 9.03
C VAL A 126 -18.50 -20.46 8.77
N LEU A 127 -18.23 -21.24 7.72
CA LEU A 127 -19.02 -22.43 7.36
C LEU A 127 -18.47 -23.69 8.02
N GLU A 128 -17.13 -23.77 8.15
CA GLU A 128 -16.45 -24.84 8.87
C GLU A 128 -15.17 -24.29 9.53
N ASN A 129 -14.87 -24.74 10.74
CA ASN A 129 -13.62 -24.43 11.43
C ASN A 129 -13.16 -25.60 12.29
N THR A 130 -12.56 -26.60 11.63
CA THR A 130 -12.01 -27.80 12.26
C THR A 130 -10.48 -27.76 12.27
N ALA A 131 -9.85 -28.76 12.88
CA ALA A 131 -8.39 -28.87 12.91
C ALA A 131 -7.77 -29.15 11.53
N SER A 132 -8.51 -29.82 10.64
CA SER A 132 -8.05 -30.20 9.30
C SER A 132 -8.54 -29.27 8.19
N THR A 133 -9.70 -28.63 8.38
CA THR A 133 -10.40 -27.89 7.33
C THR A 133 -11.00 -26.60 7.87
N ARG A 134 -10.89 -25.51 7.11
CA ARG A 134 -11.56 -24.24 7.40
C ARG A 134 -12.22 -23.71 6.14
N ILE A 135 -13.51 -23.40 6.24
CA ILE A 135 -14.29 -22.89 5.11
C ILE A 135 -14.90 -21.56 5.52
N TYR A 136 -14.60 -20.53 4.74
CA TYR A 136 -15.12 -19.18 4.90
C TYR A 136 -15.86 -18.74 3.65
N LYS A 137 -17.00 -18.10 3.85
CA LYS A 137 -17.72 -17.37 2.81
C LYS A 137 -17.64 -15.88 3.12
N ILE A 138 -17.23 -15.08 2.13
CA ILE A 138 -17.21 -13.61 2.24
C ILE A 138 -18.27 -13.04 1.32
N THR A 139 -19.20 -12.25 1.86
CA THR A 139 -20.31 -11.65 1.08
C THR A 139 -20.13 -10.18 0.78
N ASN A 140 -19.34 -9.46 1.59
CA ASN A 140 -18.95 -8.07 1.35
C ASN A 140 -17.45 -7.92 1.57
N CYS A 141 -16.80 -7.13 0.71
CA CYS A 141 -15.36 -6.89 0.77
C CYS A 141 -15.01 -5.51 0.23
N LEU A 142 -14.40 -4.69 1.07
CA LEU A 142 -14.10 -3.30 0.73
C LEU A 142 -13.03 -3.18 -0.37
N TRP A 143 -12.05 -4.10 -0.40
CA TRP A 143 -11.12 -4.19 -1.54
C TRP A 143 -11.87 -4.49 -2.85
N ALA A 144 -12.76 -5.48 -2.85
CA ALA A 144 -13.51 -5.83 -4.07
C ALA A 144 -14.37 -4.67 -4.55
N LYS A 145 -15.04 -3.94 -3.63
CA LYS A 145 -15.77 -2.72 -3.97
C LYS A 145 -14.88 -1.69 -4.66
N VAL A 146 -13.79 -1.29 -4.00
CA VAL A 146 -12.94 -0.18 -4.49
C VAL A 146 -12.27 -0.51 -5.82
N PHE A 147 -11.72 -1.71 -5.99
CA PHE A 147 -11.05 -2.08 -7.23
C PHE A 147 -12.03 -2.28 -8.39
N ARG A 148 -13.25 -2.78 -8.14
CA ARG A 148 -14.27 -2.94 -9.19
C ARG A 148 -14.89 -1.61 -9.59
N GLU A 149 -15.15 -0.71 -8.65
CA GLU A 149 -15.58 0.67 -8.95
C GLU A 149 -14.56 1.37 -9.86
N ALA A 150 -13.27 1.05 -9.71
CA ALA A 150 -12.19 1.54 -10.55
C ALA A 150 -11.92 0.71 -11.84
N LYS A 151 -12.71 -0.33 -12.13
CA LYS A 151 -12.49 -1.26 -13.26
C LYS A 151 -11.08 -1.88 -13.28
N ALA A 152 -10.57 -2.20 -12.09
CA ALA A 152 -9.23 -2.73 -11.86
C ALA A 152 -9.26 -4.07 -11.11
N GLU A 153 -10.31 -4.86 -11.29
CA GLU A 153 -10.53 -6.15 -10.61
C GLU A 153 -9.38 -7.15 -10.76
N ASP A 154 -8.74 -7.21 -11.92
CA ASP A 154 -7.61 -8.10 -12.20
C ASP A 154 -6.34 -7.68 -11.45
N ILE A 155 -6.07 -6.36 -11.38
CA ILE A 155 -5.02 -5.79 -10.52
C ILE A 155 -5.35 -6.10 -9.07
N GLY A 156 -6.58 -5.85 -8.62
CA GLY A 156 -7.02 -6.11 -7.26
C GLY A 156 -6.88 -7.58 -6.88
N TYR A 157 -7.22 -8.49 -7.79
CA TYR A 157 -7.01 -9.91 -7.60
C TYR A 157 -5.52 -10.25 -7.45
N ALA A 158 -4.68 -9.76 -8.34
CA ALA A 158 -3.23 -10.04 -8.33
C ALA A 158 -2.52 -9.44 -7.11
N LEU A 159 -2.91 -8.25 -6.67
CA LEU A 159 -2.29 -7.52 -5.58
C LEU A 159 -2.79 -7.98 -4.20
N VAL A 160 -4.09 -8.28 -4.08
CA VAL A 160 -4.74 -8.53 -2.77
C VAL A 160 -5.11 -10.00 -2.61
N CYS A 161 -5.97 -10.54 -3.49
CA CYS A 161 -6.54 -11.89 -3.29
C CYS A 161 -5.52 -13.02 -3.55
N TYR A 162 -4.55 -12.80 -4.44
CA TYR A 162 -3.61 -13.84 -4.84
C TYR A 162 -2.64 -14.23 -3.72
N GLY A 163 -2.40 -13.33 -2.76
CA GLY A 163 -1.54 -13.58 -1.60
C GLY A 163 -2.00 -14.73 -0.72
N ASP A 164 -3.29 -15.04 -0.72
CA ASP A 164 -3.86 -16.12 0.08
C ASP A 164 -3.27 -17.49 -0.27
N TYR A 165 -2.87 -17.71 -1.53
CA TYR A 165 -2.19 -18.95 -1.94
C TYR A 165 -0.78 -19.08 -1.33
N ALA A 166 -0.05 -17.98 -1.26
CA ALA A 166 1.26 -17.94 -0.61
C ALA A 166 1.14 -18.18 0.90
N ILE A 167 0.16 -17.54 1.54
CA ILE A 167 -0.16 -17.73 2.97
C ILE A 167 -0.54 -19.20 3.24
N ALA A 168 -1.32 -19.83 2.37
CA ALA A 168 -1.68 -21.24 2.51
C ALA A 168 -0.42 -22.11 2.53
N LYS A 169 0.46 -21.88 1.56
CA LYS A 169 1.70 -22.63 1.40
C LYS A 169 2.62 -22.48 2.61
N THR A 170 2.87 -21.26 3.10
CA THR A 170 3.73 -21.03 4.28
C THR A 170 3.18 -21.70 5.53
N ASN A 171 1.86 -21.85 5.60
CA ASN A 171 1.14 -22.47 6.70
C ASN A 171 0.96 -24.00 6.57
N ASN A 172 1.65 -24.64 5.61
CA ASN A 172 1.49 -26.06 5.26
C ASN A 172 0.01 -26.43 5.02
N LYS A 173 -0.68 -25.58 4.25
CA LYS A 173 -2.07 -25.76 3.84
C LYS A 173 -2.19 -25.65 2.32
N THR A 174 -3.27 -26.21 1.80
CA THR A 174 -3.77 -25.93 0.46
C THR A 174 -4.97 -25.00 0.55
N LEU A 175 -5.20 -24.23 -0.51
CA LEU A 175 -6.33 -23.32 -0.64
C LEU A 175 -7.08 -23.62 -1.94
N GLU A 176 -8.36 -23.93 -1.81
CA GLU A 176 -9.33 -23.92 -2.91
C GLU A 176 -10.09 -22.58 -2.87
N ARG A 177 -9.99 -21.81 -3.96
CA ARG A 177 -10.64 -20.49 -4.09
C ARG A 177 -11.00 -20.20 -5.55
N ASP A 178 -12.16 -20.68 -5.94
CA ASP A 178 -12.72 -20.60 -7.29
C ASP A 178 -13.63 -19.38 -7.51
N LYS A 179 -14.20 -18.83 -6.44
CA LYS A 179 -15.09 -17.67 -6.48
C LYS A 179 -14.52 -16.52 -5.66
N THR A 180 -14.53 -15.32 -6.23
CA THR A 180 -14.22 -14.08 -5.49
C THR A 180 -15.13 -12.92 -5.88
N LEU A 181 -15.51 -12.11 -4.89
CA LEU A 181 -16.18 -10.82 -5.13
C LEU A 181 -15.37 -9.91 -6.06
N MET A 182 -14.03 -9.96 -5.95
CA MET A 182 -13.10 -9.21 -6.79
C MET A 182 -13.27 -9.55 -8.27
N GLN A 183 -13.40 -10.84 -8.61
CA GLN A 183 -13.59 -11.32 -9.99
C GLN A 183 -15.06 -11.30 -10.44
N GLY A 184 -15.95 -10.65 -9.68
CA GLY A 184 -17.35 -10.47 -10.06
C GLY A 184 -18.30 -11.58 -9.63
N ASN A 185 -17.86 -12.54 -8.80
CA ASN A 185 -18.78 -13.52 -8.22
C ASN A 185 -19.66 -12.89 -7.12
N ASP A 186 -20.67 -13.64 -6.69
CA ASP A 186 -21.61 -13.30 -5.62
C ASP A 186 -21.00 -13.38 -4.21
N CYS A 187 -19.90 -14.11 -4.06
CA CYS A 187 -19.16 -14.24 -2.81
C CYS A 187 -17.70 -14.65 -3.07
N CYS A 188 -16.85 -14.53 -2.05
CA CYS A 188 -15.61 -15.30 -2.00
C CYS A 188 -15.86 -16.62 -1.28
N MET A 189 -15.35 -17.71 -1.83
CA MET A 189 -15.30 -19.00 -1.13
C MET A 189 -13.84 -19.37 -0.88
N LEU A 190 -13.48 -19.57 0.39
CA LEU A 190 -12.13 -19.94 0.79
C LEU A 190 -12.19 -21.25 1.55
N LYS A 191 -11.65 -22.32 0.96
CA LYS A 191 -11.50 -23.60 1.65
C LYS A 191 -10.03 -23.91 1.84
N TRP A 192 -9.61 -23.89 3.10
CA TRP A 192 -8.26 -24.21 3.54
C TRP A 192 -8.24 -25.63 4.06
N THR A 193 -7.30 -26.45 3.59
CA THR A 193 -7.10 -27.80 4.13
C THR A 193 -5.64 -28.00 4.53
N LYS A 194 -5.39 -28.74 5.61
CA LYS A 194 -4.03 -29.10 6.00
C LYS A 194 -3.40 -29.94 4.88
N SER A 195 -2.18 -29.58 4.48
CA SER A 195 -1.41 -30.43 3.56
C SER A 195 -1.07 -31.74 4.28
N GLY A 196 -1.28 -32.87 3.59
CA GLY A 196 -0.95 -34.21 4.08
C GLY A 196 0.54 -34.41 4.30
#